data_AF-A0A7S0FG71-F1
#
_entry.id   AF-A0A7S0FG71-F1
#
_cell.length_a   1.000
_cell.length_b   1.000
_cell.length_c   1.000
_cell.angle_alpha   90.00
_cell.angle_beta   90.00
_cell.angle_gamma   90.00
#
_symmetry.space_group_name_H-M   'P 1'
#
loop_
_entity.id
_entity.type
_entity.pdbx_description
1 polymer ?
#
loop_
_entity_poly.entity_id
_entity_poly.type
_entity_poly.pdbx_seq_one_letter_code
_entity_poly.pdbx_strand_id
1 'polypeptide(L)'
;MPWASVEEAIATFQRGEFVMVMDSDDREDECDLVLAAERVTAEQMAFAIRYTTGIVCVVADQARLEHFGLHPATGRNTDANSTNFYVSTDYLPGTSTGVSAADRAATARALCDLSLPAEAFSKPGHLFPLCARPGGVLERPGHTESTFDLCRLSGTTHVGVLAELMHDNGTMFRRDDALEFGRKHGIPVITVPQLIGYRRQHALAAAPVVPSAAAASPVAAAPTAASAGAEPPAQAPAERAELGSGQPASRL
;
A
#
# COMPACT_ATOMS: atom_id res chain seq x y z
N MET A 1 -25.65 -8.14 10.19
CA MET A 1 -25.96 -8.03 8.75
C MET A 1 -25.31 -9.23 8.09
N PRO A 2 -25.96 -9.96 7.15
CA PRO A 2 -25.26 -11.01 6.42
C PRO A 2 -24.18 -10.39 5.52
N TRP A 3 -23.20 -11.20 5.11
CA TRP A 3 -22.22 -10.80 4.09
C TRP A 3 -22.91 -10.30 2.83
N ALA A 4 -22.33 -9.28 2.19
CA ALA A 4 -22.75 -8.81 0.88
C ALA A 4 -22.42 -9.85 -0.21
N SER A 5 -23.02 -9.67 -1.40
CA SER A 5 -22.62 -10.44 -2.58
C SER A 5 -21.34 -9.85 -3.19
N VAL A 6 -20.58 -10.67 -3.93
CA VAL A 6 -19.38 -10.19 -4.60
C VAL A 6 -19.74 -9.20 -5.73
N GLU A 7 -20.87 -9.41 -6.40
CA GLU A 7 -21.40 -8.50 -7.42
C GLU A 7 -21.73 -7.13 -6.84
N GLU A 8 -22.35 -7.07 -5.65
CA GLU A 8 -22.62 -5.83 -4.93
C GLU A 8 -21.31 -5.10 -4.57
N ALA A 9 -20.30 -5.85 -4.10
CA ALA A 9 -18.98 -5.30 -3.80
C ALA A 9 -18.29 -4.75 -5.06
N ILE A 10 -18.32 -5.48 -6.18
CA ILE A 10 -17.74 -5.03 -7.47
C ILE A 10 -18.41 -3.74 -7.93
N ALA A 11 -19.76 -3.69 -7.92
CA ALA A 11 -20.50 -2.51 -8.33
C ALA A 11 -20.20 -1.29 -7.43
N THR A 12 -20.04 -1.52 -6.12
CA THR A 12 -19.70 -0.48 -5.14
C THR A 12 -18.28 0.03 -5.35
N PHE A 13 -17.32 -0.87 -5.51
CA PHE A 13 -15.93 -0.55 -5.82
C PHE A 13 -15.81 0.25 -7.13
N GLN A 14 -16.57 -0.13 -8.16
CA GLN A 14 -16.60 0.57 -9.46
C GLN A 14 -17.08 2.02 -9.34
N ARG A 15 -18.02 2.31 -8.42
CA ARG A 15 -18.47 3.68 -8.14
C ARG A 15 -17.43 4.51 -7.39
N GLY A 16 -16.35 3.90 -6.90
CA GLY A 16 -15.34 4.53 -6.07
C GLY A 16 -15.73 4.62 -4.60
N GLU A 17 -16.71 3.81 -4.18
CA GLU A 17 -17.13 3.70 -2.79
C GLU A 17 -16.31 2.61 -2.07
N PHE A 18 -16.29 2.66 -0.74
CA PHE A 18 -15.61 1.65 0.07
C PHE A 18 -16.27 0.28 -0.06
N VAL A 19 -15.43 -0.75 0.00
CA VAL A 19 -15.81 -2.14 0.26
C VAL A 19 -14.98 -2.61 1.44
N MET A 20 -15.52 -3.49 2.27
CA MET A 20 -14.77 -4.16 3.32
C MET A 20 -14.48 -5.60 2.90
N VAL A 21 -13.24 -6.04 3.08
CA VAL A 21 -12.81 -7.40 2.79
C VAL A 21 -12.28 -8.03 4.07
N MET A 22 -12.87 -9.15 4.48
CA MET A 22 -12.41 -9.96 5.60
C MET A 22 -11.68 -11.20 5.08
N ASP A 23 -10.51 -11.53 5.62
CA ASP A 23 -9.86 -12.81 5.35
C ASP A 23 -10.31 -13.93 6.30
N SER A 24 -9.66 -15.09 6.24
CA SER A 24 -10.03 -16.25 7.05
C SER A 24 -9.45 -16.21 8.46
N ASP A 25 -10.12 -16.90 9.38
CA ASP A 25 -9.73 -17.01 10.79
C ASP A 25 -8.40 -17.75 11.00
N ASP A 26 -7.99 -18.58 10.04
CA ASP A 26 -6.71 -19.27 10.01
C ASP A 26 -5.57 -18.46 9.37
N ARG A 27 -5.83 -17.21 8.94
CA ARG A 27 -4.85 -16.29 8.35
C ARG A 27 -4.63 -15.06 9.23
N GLU A 28 -5.21 -13.89 8.93
CA GLU A 28 -5.08 -12.67 9.75
C GLU A 28 -6.28 -12.50 10.70
N ASP A 29 -7.44 -13.06 10.34
CA ASP A 29 -8.73 -12.83 11.01
C ASP A 29 -9.07 -11.32 11.10
N GLU A 30 -8.70 -10.57 10.05
CA GLU A 30 -8.78 -9.10 10.00
C GLU A 30 -9.66 -8.63 8.84
N CYS A 31 -10.03 -7.35 8.88
CA CYS A 31 -10.86 -6.73 7.86
C CYS A 31 -10.28 -5.41 7.38
N ASP A 32 -10.15 -5.28 6.06
CA ASP A 32 -9.61 -4.09 5.40
C ASP A 32 -10.72 -3.25 4.77
N LEU A 33 -10.59 -1.93 4.88
CA LEU A 33 -11.28 -0.99 4.00
C LEU A 33 -10.53 -0.90 2.67
N VAL A 34 -11.22 -1.15 1.56
CA VAL A 34 -10.65 -1.10 0.22
C VAL A 34 -11.45 -0.20 -0.72
N LEU A 35 -10.77 0.46 -1.66
CA LEU A 35 -11.41 1.27 -2.72
C LEU A 35 -10.50 1.48 -3.93
N ALA A 36 -11.09 1.85 -5.07
CA ALA A 36 -10.36 2.17 -6.28
C ALA A 36 -9.55 3.47 -6.13
N ALA A 37 -8.23 3.41 -6.38
CA ALA A 37 -7.34 4.54 -6.16
C ALA A 37 -7.61 5.71 -7.11
N GLU A 38 -8.12 5.47 -8.31
CA GLU A 38 -8.47 6.53 -9.27
C GLU A 38 -9.60 7.45 -8.79
N ARG A 39 -10.41 6.98 -7.83
CA ARG A 39 -11.59 7.71 -7.32
C ARG A 39 -11.46 8.16 -5.87
N VAL A 40 -10.37 7.79 -5.18
CA VAL A 40 -10.19 8.15 -3.77
C VAL A 40 -10.24 9.66 -3.59
N THR A 41 -11.01 10.12 -2.60
CA THR A 41 -11.10 11.52 -2.19
C THR A 41 -10.29 11.78 -0.92
N ALA A 42 -10.06 13.05 -0.59
CA ALA A 42 -9.39 13.40 0.67
C ALA A 42 -10.24 13.01 1.88
N GLU A 43 -11.56 13.11 1.77
CA GLU A 43 -12.53 12.73 2.79
C GLU A 43 -12.52 11.21 3.03
N GLN A 44 -12.48 10.41 1.96
CA GLN A 44 -12.34 8.96 2.07
C GLN A 44 -10.98 8.59 2.68
N MET A 45 -9.89 9.22 2.23
CA MET A 45 -8.58 8.96 2.82
C MET A 45 -8.55 9.32 4.32
N ALA A 46 -9.16 10.43 4.72
CA ALA A 46 -9.29 10.81 6.12
C ALA A 46 -10.16 9.81 6.91
N PHE A 47 -11.24 9.31 6.31
CA PHE A 47 -12.08 8.25 6.89
C PHE A 47 -11.27 6.97 7.11
N ALA A 48 -10.52 6.51 6.10
CA ALA A 48 -9.64 5.36 6.21
C ALA A 48 -8.64 5.57 7.37
N ILE A 49 -7.86 6.66 7.35
CA ILE A 49 -6.88 6.97 8.40
C ILE A 49 -7.53 7.00 9.81
N ARG A 50 -8.77 7.49 9.93
CA ARG A 50 -9.45 7.61 11.23
C ARG A 50 -9.84 6.25 11.83
N TYR A 51 -10.18 5.27 11.01
CA TYR A 51 -10.77 4.00 11.46
C TYR A 51 -9.85 2.79 11.24
N THR A 52 -8.65 3.01 10.70
CA THR A 52 -7.67 1.95 10.43
C THR A 52 -6.38 2.18 11.21
N THR A 53 -5.40 1.30 11.02
CA THR A 53 -4.03 1.43 11.53
C THR A 53 -3.34 2.74 11.12
N GLY A 54 -3.84 3.41 10.09
CA GLY A 54 -3.19 4.56 9.46
C GLY A 54 -2.04 4.18 8.51
N ILE A 55 -1.70 2.89 8.43
CA ILE A 55 -0.76 2.30 7.47
C ILE A 55 -1.53 2.09 6.16
N VAL A 56 -1.74 3.19 5.43
CA VAL A 56 -2.48 3.14 4.17
C VAL A 56 -1.58 2.59 3.07
N CYS A 57 -2.00 1.47 2.49
CA CYS A 57 -1.29 0.82 1.41
C CYS A 57 -1.94 1.13 0.06
N VAL A 58 -1.12 1.11 -1.00
CA VAL A 58 -1.57 1.20 -2.39
C VAL A 58 -1.16 -0.05 -3.14
N VAL A 59 -2.14 -0.78 -3.67
CA VAL A 59 -1.92 -2.04 -4.37
C VAL A 59 -1.82 -1.81 -5.86
N ALA A 60 -0.80 -2.38 -6.50
CA ALA A 60 -0.65 -2.39 -7.96
C ALA A 60 0.08 -3.65 -8.42
N ASP A 61 0.20 -3.84 -9.74
CA ASP A 61 1.09 -4.85 -10.31
C ASP A 61 2.55 -4.38 -10.35
N GLN A 62 3.45 -5.35 -10.49
CA GLN A 62 4.90 -5.10 -10.54
C GLN A 62 5.28 -4.10 -11.63
N ALA A 63 4.71 -4.26 -12.84
CA ALA A 63 5.03 -3.41 -13.98
C ALA A 63 4.72 -1.94 -13.71
N ARG A 64 3.58 -1.63 -13.08
CA ARG A 64 3.21 -0.26 -12.71
C ARG A 64 4.10 0.29 -11.60
N LEU A 65 4.42 -0.50 -10.58
CA LEU A 65 5.30 -0.03 -9.50
C LEU A 65 6.70 0.29 -10.03
N GLU A 66 7.26 -0.59 -10.86
CA GLU A 66 8.59 -0.40 -11.47
C GLU A 66 8.61 0.73 -12.51
N HIS A 67 7.50 0.97 -13.23
CA HIS A 67 7.35 2.15 -14.11
C HIS A 67 7.61 3.45 -13.36
N PHE A 68 7.11 3.56 -12.12
CA PHE A 68 7.38 4.72 -11.26
C PHE A 68 8.69 4.62 -10.48
N GLY A 69 9.59 3.68 -10.83
CA GLY A 69 10.89 3.49 -10.18
C GLY A 69 10.81 2.94 -8.75
N LEU A 70 9.66 2.39 -8.33
CA LEU A 70 9.52 1.73 -7.04
C LEU A 70 10.12 0.33 -7.12
N HIS A 71 10.78 -0.10 -6.05
CA HIS A 71 11.41 -1.42 -5.93
C HIS A 71 11.02 -2.07 -4.59
N PRO A 72 11.16 -3.40 -4.44
CA PRO A 72 10.87 -4.10 -3.19
C PRO A 72 11.58 -3.45 -1.99
N ALA A 73 10.87 -3.29 -0.88
CA ALA A 73 11.39 -2.64 0.33
C ALA A 73 12.52 -3.44 1.01
N THR A 74 12.61 -4.73 0.74
CA THR A 74 13.66 -5.63 1.24
C THR A 74 14.09 -6.60 0.15
N GLY A 75 15.39 -6.92 0.10
CA GLY A 75 15.91 -7.99 -0.74
C GLY A 75 15.58 -9.40 -0.25
N ARG A 76 15.11 -9.55 1.00
CA ARG A 76 14.68 -10.82 1.58
C ARG A 76 13.44 -10.59 2.44
N ASN A 77 12.28 -10.97 1.92
CA ASN A 77 11.03 -10.91 2.67
C ASN A 77 10.93 -12.07 3.67
N THR A 78 10.77 -11.75 4.95
CA THR A 78 10.61 -12.71 6.05
C THR A 78 9.27 -12.59 6.76
N ASP A 79 8.33 -11.81 6.20
CA ASP A 79 6.96 -11.72 6.70
C ASP A 79 6.28 -13.09 6.61
N ALA A 80 5.54 -13.47 7.66
CA ALA A 80 4.80 -14.73 7.72
C ALA A 80 3.78 -14.84 6.58
N ASN A 81 3.17 -13.72 6.22
CA ASN A 81 2.19 -13.64 5.12
C ASN A 81 2.83 -13.30 3.77
N SER A 82 4.17 -13.13 3.71
CA SER A 82 4.91 -12.75 2.52
C SER A 82 4.35 -11.51 1.81
N THR A 83 3.89 -10.53 2.59
CA THR A 83 3.33 -9.26 2.13
C THR A 83 4.39 -8.48 1.36
N ASN A 84 4.10 -8.18 0.11
CA ASN A 84 5.11 -7.74 -0.85
C ASN A 84 5.23 -6.20 -0.91
N PHE A 85 5.78 -5.62 0.16
CA PHE A 85 6.02 -4.18 0.25
C PHE A 85 7.10 -3.71 -0.73
N TYR A 86 6.80 -2.59 -1.38
CA TYR A 86 7.74 -1.77 -2.13
C TYR A 86 8.10 -0.53 -1.30
N VAL A 87 9.19 0.15 -1.67
CA VAL A 87 9.61 1.39 -1.00
C VAL A 87 8.46 2.40 -0.95
N SER A 88 8.24 3.02 0.22
CA SER A 88 7.17 3.99 0.39
C SER A 88 7.36 5.21 -0.51
N THR A 89 6.28 5.91 -0.84
CA THR A 89 6.31 6.97 -1.83
C THR A 89 5.25 8.04 -1.60
N ASP A 90 5.56 9.26 -2.04
CA ASP A 90 4.61 10.37 -2.18
C ASP A 90 4.69 10.93 -3.59
N TYR A 91 3.56 11.38 -4.12
CA TYR A 91 3.54 12.23 -5.31
C TYR A 91 4.06 13.60 -4.92
N LEU A 92 5.01 14.15 -5.68
CA LEU A 92 5.68 15.43 -5.38
C LEU A 92 4.90 16.66 -5.86
N PRO A 93 4.35 16.69 -7.10
CA PRO A 93 3.63 17.87 -7.57
C PRO A 93 2.34 18.13 -6.80
N GLY A 94 2.16 19.36 -6.31
CA GLY A 94 0.92 19.79 -5.66
C GLY A 94 0.66 19.18 -4.27
N THR A 95 1.58 18.40 -3.73
CA THR A 95 1.58 17.96 -2.33
C THR A 95 2.57 18.80 -1.51
N SER A 96 2.58 18.58 -0.20
CA SER A 96 3.43 19.31 0.74
C SER A 96 4.39 18.36 1.45
N THR A 97 3.98 17.86 2.62
CA THR A 97 4.74 16.89 3.41
C THR A 97 4.39 15.44 3.06
N GLY A 98 3.35 15.21 2.25
CA GLY A 98 2.91 13.87 1.85
C GLY A 98 1.96 13.19 2.83
N VAL A 99 1.97 13.58 4.11
CA VAL A 99 1.28 12.84 5.18
C VAL A 99 -0.23 13.14 5.27
N SER A 100 -0.69 14.27 4.72
CA SER A 100 -2.08 14.71 4.83
C SER A 100 -3.03 13.76 4.08
N ALA A 101 -4.31 13.71 4.46
CA ALA A 101 -5.28 12.90 3.73
C ALA A 101 -5.42 13.34 2.26
N ALA A 102 -5.31 14.64 1.98
CA ALA A 102 -5.34 15.17 0.62
C ALA A 102 -4.10 14.76 -0.18
N ASP A 103 -2.91 14.84 0.44
CA ASP A 103 -1.63 14.49 -0.17
C ASP A 103 -1.58 12.98 -0.48
N ARG A 104 -1.95 12.12 0.49
CA ARG A 104 -2.03 10.67 0.29
C ARG A 104 -3.05 10.28 -0.78
N ALA A 105 -4.21 10.93 -0.81
CA ALA A 105 -5.20 10.71 -1.86
C ALA A 105 -4.67 11.15 -3.25
N ALA A 106 -3.91 12.25 -3.31
CA ALA A 106 -3.24 12.68 -4.53
C ALA A 106 -2.18 11.67 -4.99
N THR A 107 -1.37 11.14 -4.08
CA THR A 107 -0.40 10.06 -4.36
C THR A 107 -1.07 8.83 -4.94
N ALA A 108 -2.14 8.35 -4.31
CA ALA A 108 -2.89 7.18 -4.79
C ALA A 108 -3.46 7.40 -6.20
N ARG A 109 -4.08 8.57 -6.48
CA ARG A 109 -4.57 8.91 -7.82
C ARG A 109 -3.44 9.07 -8.84
N ALA A 110 -2.30 9.64 -8.46
CA ALA A 110 -1.16 9.82 -9.35
C ALA A 110 -0.59 8.48 -9.82
N LEU A 111 -0.55 7.47 -8.95
CA LEU A 111 -0.14 6.11 -9.34
C LEU A 111 -1.07 5.46 -10.38
N CYS A 112 -2.26 6.02 -10.62
CA CYS A 112 -3.15 5.59 -11.70
C CYS A 112 -2.70 6.09 -13.09
N ASP A 113 -1.96 7.20 -13.17
CA ASP A 113 -1.61 7.88 -14.42
C ASP A 113 -0.21 7.49 -14.93
N LEU A 114 -0.19 6.57 -15.91
CA LEU A 114 1.06 6.08 -16.52
C LEU A 114 1.75 7.12 -17.43
N SER A 115 1.16 8.29 -17.66
CA SER A 115 1.84 9.39 -18.36
C SER A 115 2.84 10.13 -17.47
N LEU A 116 2.74 9.96 -16.14
CA LEU A 116 3.67 10.57 -15.19
C LEU A 116 5.02 9.85 -15.19
N PRO A 117 6.12 10.61 -15.06
CA PRO A 117 7.47 10.05 -14.98
C PRO A 117 7.77 9.55 -13.55
N ALA A 118 8.79 8.69 -13.40
CA ALA A 118 9.21 8.16 -12.10
C ALA A 118 9.64 9.27 -11.12
N GLU A 119 10.21 10.36 -11.63
CA GLU A 119 10.66 11.54 -10.88
C GLU A 119 9.52 12.34 -10.25
N ALA A 120 8.26 12.07 -10.63
CA ALA A 120 7.10 12.66 -9.98
C ALA A 120 6.84 12.07 -8.58
N PHE A 121 7.58 11.04 -8.19
CA PHE A 121 7.37 10.29 -6.96
C PHE A 121 8.62 10.24 -6.08
N SER A 122 8.49 10.63 -4.81
CA SER A 122 9.56 10.52 -3.81
C SER A 122 9.77 9.07 -3.37
N LYS A 123 10.96 8.78 -2.88
CA LYS A 123 11.32 7.51 -2.23
C LYS A 123 12.30 7.84 -1.09
N PRO A 124 11.93 7.75 0.19
CA PRO A 124 10.65 7.28 0.74
C PRO A 124 9.49 8.29 0.62
N GLY A 125 8.31 7.90 1.13
CA GLY A 125 7.13 8.75 1.34
C GLY A 125 6.13 8.12 2.34
N HIS A 126 4.85 8.46 2.26
CA HIS A 126 3.83 8.14 3.27
C HIS A 126 2.71 7.21 2.82
N LEU A 127 2.65 6.81 1.54
CA LEU A 127 1.92 5.61 1.13
C LEU A 127 2.86 4.42 0.98
N PHE A 128 2.36 3.23 1.31
CA PHE A 128 3.10 1.98 1.29
C PHE A 128 2.65 1.10 0.12
N PRO A 129 3.40 1.04 -0.99
CA PRO A 129 2.98 0.26 -2.14
C PRO A 129 3.10 -1.24 -1.88
N LEU A 130 2.10 -1.99 -2.32
CA LEU A 130 2.04 -3.45 -2.25
C LEU A 130 1.93 -4.01 -3.67
N CYS A 131 2.82 -4.94 -4.01
CA CYS A 131 2.79 -5.62 -5.30
C CYS A 131 1.92 -6.87 -5.21
N ALA A 132 0.78 -6.86 -5.90
CA ALA A 132 -0.11 -8.01 -5.99
C ALA A 132 0.52 -9.15 -6.81
N ARG A 133 0.17 -10.38 -6.45
CA ARG A 133 0.52 -11.56 -7.26
C ARG A 133 -0.28 -11.59 -8.58
N PRO A 134 0.31 -12.01 -9.72
CA PRO A 134 -0.38 -12.01 -11.02
C PRO A 134 -1.67 -12.83 -11.05
N GLY A 135 -1.72 -13.95 -10.33
CA GLY A 135 -2.91 -14.80 -10.20
C GLY A 135 -4.00 -14.25 -9.27
N GLY A 136 -3.73 -13.16 -8.55
CA GLY A 136 -4.67 -12.58 -7.59
C GLY A 136 -5.01 -13.54 -6.45
N VAL A 137 -6.26 -13.54 -6.00
CA VAL A 137 -6.68 -14.34 -4.83
C VAL A 137 -6.59 -15.84 -5.05
N LEU A 138 -6.46 -16.26 -6.31
CA LEU A 138 -6.26 -17.67 -6.68
C LEU A 138 -4.81 -18.13 -6.47
N GLU A 139 -3.86 -17.20 -6.40
CA GLU A 139 -2.43 -17.47 -6.12
C GLU A 139 -2.09 -17.21 -4.66
N ARG A 140 -2.56 -16.08 -4.10
CA ARG A 140 -2.40 -15.74 -2.68
C ARG A 140 -3.72 -15.18 -2.13
N PRO A 141 -4.34 -15.83 -1.13
CA PRO A 141 -5.64 -15.42 -0.60
C PRO A 141 -5.50 -14.26 0.42
N GLY A 142 -4.91 -13.13 0.01
CA GLY A 142 -4.68 -11.97 0.88
C GLY A 142 -5.48 -10.72 0.49
N HIS A 143 -5.47 -9.72 1.37
CA HIS A 143 -6.12 -8.42 1.14
C HIS A 143 -5.52 -7.65 -0.05
N THR A 144 -4.20 -7.75 -0.25
CA THR A 144 -3.51 -7.21 -1.43
C THR A 144 -4.14 -7.75 -2.71
N GLU A 145 -4.18 -9.08 -2.85
CA GLU A 145 -4.74 -9.72 -4.03
C GLU A 145 -6.25 -9.48 -4.18
N SER A 146 -6.98 -9.39 -3.07
CA SER A 146 -8.42 -9.12 -3.10
C SER A 146 -8.71 -7.72 -3.63
N THR A 147 -7.95 -6.72 -3.18
CA THR A 147 -8.05 -5.34 -3.66
C THR A 147 -7.70 -5.25 -5.13
N PHE A 148 -6.63 -5.93 -5.56
CA PHE A 148 -6.23 -5.97 -6.96
C PHE A 148 -7.28 -6.64 -7.84
N ASP A 149 -7.85 -7.76 -7.40
CA ASP A 149 -8.88 -8.46 -8.13
C ASP A 149 -10.20 -7.70 -8.20
N LEU A 150 -10.57 -6.95 -7.16
CA LEU A 150 -11.70 -6.02 -7.22
C LEU A 150 -11.50 -4.94 -8.29
N CYS A 151 -10.28 -4.40 -8.43
CA CYS A 151 -9.97 -3.47 -9.52
C CYS A 151 -10.19 -4.13 -10.90
N ARG A 152 -9.66 -5.35 -11.09
CA ARG A 152 -9.78 -6.10 -12.36
C ARG A 152 -11.21 -6.47 -12.70
N LEU A 153 -12.01 -6.84 -11.69
CA LEU A 153 -13.40 -7.25 -11.85
C LEU A 153 -14.35 -6.05 -12.07
N SER A 154 -14.05 -4.91 -11.46
CA SER A 154 -14.83 -3.66 -11.63
C SER A 154 -14.45 -2.88 -12.88
N GLY A 155 -13.33 -3.21 -13.53
CA GLY A 155 -12.82 -2.50 -14.70
C GLY A 155 -12.25 -1.11 -14.38
N THR A 156 -11.96 -0.83 -13.11
CA THR A 156 -11.24 0.40 -12.71
C THR A 156 -9.76 0.26 -13.08
N THR A 157 -9.00 1.35 -13.00
CA THR A 157 -7.54 1.26 -13.02
C THR A 157 -7.07 0.22 -11.98
N HIS A 158 -6.09 -0.61 -12.34
CA HIS A 158 -5.53 -1.68 -11.50
C HIS A 158 -4.64 -1.15 -10.36
N VAL A 159 -5.16 -0.14 -9.66
CA VAL A 159 -4.56 0.47 -8.49
C VAL A 159 -5.66 0.63 -7.45
N GLY A 160 -5.49 -0.01 -6.30
CA GLY A 160 -6.42 0.09 -5.18
C GLY A 160 -5.75 0.62 -3.94
N VAL A 161 -6.54 1.14 -3.01
CA VAL A 161 -6.09 1.53 -1.68
C VAL A 161 -6.67 0.55 -0.67
N LEU A 162 -5.87 0.15 0.31
CA LEU A 162 -6.34 -0.65 1.45
C LEU A 162 -5.75 -0.16 2.78
N ALA A 163 -6.45 -0.42 3.87
CA ALA A 163 -5.95 -0.28 5.24
C ALA A 163 -6.81 -1.09 6.23
N GLU A 164 -6.17 -1.68 7.23
CA GLU A 164 -6.76 -2.62 8.17
C GLU A 164 -7.55 -1.90 9.27
N LEU A 165 -8.80 -2.30 9.50
CA LEU A 165 -9.68 -1.69 10.52
C LEU A 165 -9.19 -1.99 11.95
N MET A 166 -9.22 -0.96 12.80
CA MET A 166 -8.68 -1.04 14.15
C MET A 166 -9.58 -0.30 15.14
N HIS A 167 -9.72 -0.86 16.34
CA HIS A 167 -10.38 -0.21 17.47
C HIS A 167 -9.51 0.92 18.02
N ASP A 168 -10.13 1.90 18.68
CA ASP A 168 -9.41 3.02 19.33
C ASP A 168 -8.42 2.56 20.41
N ASN A 169 -8.60 1.33 20.95
CA ASN A 169 -7.70 0.72 21.92
C ASN A 169 -6.49 -0.02 21.27
N GLY A 170 -6.38 -0.01 19.94
CA GLY A 170 -5.31 -0.65 19.18
C GLY A 170 -5.51 -2.13 18.87
N THR A 171 -6.63 -2.75 19.29
CA THR A 171 -6.98 -4.11 18.87
C THR A 171 -7.63 -4.11 17.49
N MET A 172 -7.46 -5.20 16.74
CA MET A 172 -7.98 -5.31 15.37
C MET A 172 -9.46 -5.67 15.35
N PHE A 173 -10.17 -5.22 14.31
CA PHE A 173 -11.56 -5.62 14.09
C PHE A 173 -11.62 -7.10 13.75
N ARG A 174 -12.55 -7.81 14.40
CA ARG A 174 -12.91 -9.19 14.02
C ARG A 174 -14.23 -9.20 13.28
N ARG A 175 -14.67 -10.40 12.89
CA ARG A 175 -15.88 -10.62 12.11
C ARG A 175 -17.09 -9.81 12.56
N ASP A 176 -17.45 -9.86 13.84
CA ASP A 176 -18.66 -9.20 14.35
C ASP A 176 -18.52 -7.67 14.32
N ASP A 177 -17.32 -7.15 14.64
CA ASP A 177 -16.99 -5.73 14.55
C ASP A 177 -17.13 -5.24 13.10
N ALA A 178 -16.58 -6.00 12.15
CA ALA A 178 -16.62 -5.68 10.72
C ALA A 178 -18.07 -5.63 10.20
N LEU A 179 -18.89 -6.61 10.56
CA LEU A 179 -20.31 -6.63 10.16
C LEU A 179 -21.13 -5.51 10.80
N GLU A 180 -20.82 -5.13 12.05
CA GLU A 180 -21.46 -3.99 12.71
C GLU A 180 -21.04 -2.66 12.07
N PHE A 181 -19.74 -2.49 11.80
CA PHE A 181 -19.19 -1.28 11.19
C PHE A 181 -19.71 -1.10 9.76
N GLY A 182 -19.69 -2.15 8.95
CA GLY A 182 -20.26 -2.14 7.60
C GLY A 182 -21.74 -1.72 7.62
N ARG A 183 -22.53 -2.26 8.55
CA ARG A 183 -23.94 -1.84 8.73
C ARG A 183 -24.06 -0.37 9.13
N LYS A 184 -23.25 0.09 10.08
CA LYS A 184 -23.29 1.47 10.61
C LYS A 184 -22.96 2.50 9.53
N HIS A 185 -22.00 2.19 8.65
CA HIS A 185 -21.51 3.11 7.62
C HIS A 185 -22.09 2.85 6.23
N GLY A 186 -22.91 1.81 6.06
CA GLY A 186 -23.47 1.43 4.76
C GLY A 186 -22.42 0.90 3.79
N ILE A 187 -21.39 0.22 4.30
CA ILE A 187 -20.28 -0.32 3.52
C ILE A 187 -20.49 -1.83 3.37
N PRO A 188 -20.55 -2.39 2.14
CA PRO A 188 -20.71 -3.82 1.94
C PRO A 188 -19.45 -4.56 2.41
N VAL A 189 -19.67 -5.69 3.07
CA VAL A 189 -18.60 -6.55 3.61
C VAL A 189 -18.63 -7.90 2.89
N ILE A 190 -17.52 -8.28 2.30
CA ILE A 190 -17.30 -9.61 1.68
C ILE A 190 -16.13 -10.32 2.32
N THR A 191 -15.96 -11.60 2.00
CA THR A 191 -14.81 -12.39 2.44
C THR A 191 -13.90 -12.79 1.28
N VAL A 192 -12.61 -13.01 1.56
CA VAL A 192 -11.66 -13.56 0.59
C VAL A 192 -12.16 -14.89 0.00
N PRO A 193 -12.70 -15.85 0.78
CA PRO A 193 -13.34 -17.05 0.23
C PRO A 193 -14.47 -16.80 -0.77
N GLN A 194 -15.34 -15.80 -0.52
CA GLN A 194 -16.39 -15.43 -1.48
C GLN A 194 -15.77 -14.94 -2.79
N LEU A 195 -14.73 -14.10 -2.72
CA LEU A 195 -14.04 -13.58 -3.90
C LEU A 195 -13.31 -14.68 -4.68
N ILE A 196 -12.68 -15.64 -4.00
CA ILE A 196 -12.08 -16.84 -4.62
C ILE A 196 -13.15 -17.64 -5.36
N GLY A 197 -14.29 -17.90 -4.73
CA GLY A 197 -15.42 -18.60 -5.34
C GLY A 197 -15.91 -17.92 -6.60
N TYR A 198 -16.06 -16.60 -6.54
CA TYR A 198 -16.45 -15.77 -7.68
C TYR A 198 -15.40 -15.82 -8.81
N ARG A 199 -14.12 -15.67 -8.47
CA ARG A 199 -12.98 -15.69 -9.41
C ARG A 199 -12.78 -17.01 -10.13
N ARG A 200 -13.20 -18.13 -9.56
CA ARG A 200 -13.18 -19.44 -10.23
C ARG A 200 -14.23 -19.59 -11.32
N GLN A 201 -15.29 -18.79 -11.27
CA GLN A 201 -16.44 -18.88 -12.17
C GLN A 201 -16.46 -17.76 -13.22
N HIS A 202 -15.71 -16.67 -12.98
CA HIS A 202 -15.71 -15.48 -13.82
C HIS A 202 -14.32 -15.17 -14.35
N ALA A 203 -14.21 -15.00 -15.67
CA ALA A 203 -13.00 -14.53 -16.30
C ALA A 203 -12.77 -13.04 -16.01
N LEU A 204 -11.50 -12.64 -15.95
CA LEU A 204 -11.12 -11.24 -15.81
C LEU A 204 -11.16 -10.52 -17.14
N ALA A 205 -11.39 -9.21 -17.08
CA ALA A 205 -11.09 -8.33 -18.19
C ALA A 205 -9.59 -8.38 -18.52
N ALA A 206 -9.26 -8.16 -19.80
CA ALA A 206 -7.88 -8.03 -20.25
C ALA A 206 -7.20 -6.86 -19.51
N ALA A 207 -5.97 -7.07 -19.05
CA ALA A 207 -5.24 -6.03 -18.33
C ALA A 207 -4.94 -4.83 -19.26
N PRO A 208 -5.09 -3.58 -18.80
CA PRO A 208 -4.58 -2.44 -19.52
C PRO A 208 -3.06 -2.59 -19.65
N VAL A 209 -2.56 -2.39 -20.86
CA VAL A 209 -1.14 -2.54 -21.19
C VAL A 209 -0.36 -1.43 -20.50
N VAL A 210 0.46 -1.76 -19.51
CA VAL A 210 1.51 -0.86 -19.04
C VAL A 210 2.55 -0.77 -20.17
N PRO A 211 2.91 0.42 -20.67
CA PRO A 211 3.96 0.56 -21.67
C PRO A 211 5.21 -0.13 -21.14
N SER A 212 5.78 -1.06 -21.91
CA SER A 212 7.05 -1.66 -21.53
C SER A 212 8.08 -0.54 -21.43
N ALA A 213 8.68 -0.38 -20.24
CA ALA A 213 9.88 0.42 -20.09
C ALA A 213 10.94 -0.22 -20.98
N ALA A 214 11.14 0.33 -22.19
CA ALA A 214 12.31 0.01 -22.98
C ALA A 214 13.51 0.24 -22.07
N ALA A 215 14.29 -0.83 -21.85
CA ALA A 215 15.43 -0.85 -20.94
C ALA A 215 16.20 0.46 -21.04
N ALA A 216 16.22 1.24 -19.95
CA ALA A 216 17.12 2.36 -19.84
C ALA A 216 18.52 1.83 -20.16
N SER A 217 19.11 2.33 -21.25
CA SER A 217 20.48 2.00 -21.62
C SER A 217 21.39 2.24 -20.42
N PRO A 218 22.39 1.39 -20.18
CA PRO A 218 23.33 1.65 -19.11
C PRO A 218 23.99 2.99 -19.41
N VAL A 219 23.78 3.96 -18.52
CA VAL A 219 24.53 5.21 -18.53
C VAL A 219 26.00 4.80 -18.50
N ALA A 220 26.71 5.11 -19.59
CA ALA A 220 28.13 4.84 -19.70
C ALA A 220 28.84 5.44 -18.48
N ALA A 221 29.55 4.58 -17.73
CA ALA A 221 30.40 5.02 -16.64
C ALA A 221 31.35 6.10 -17.19
N ALA A 222 31.29 7.29 -16.60
CA ALA A 222 32.24 8.35 -16.89
C ALA A 222 33.66 7.86 -16.58
N PRO A 223 34.68 8.21 -17.39
CA PRO A 223 36.04 7.77 -17.14
C PRO A 223 36.55 8.40 -15.85
N THR A 224 37.07 7.56 -14.96
CA THR A 224 37.76 7.97 -13.74
C THR A 224 39.03 8.73 -14.11
N ALA A 225 39.03 10.05 -13.89
CA ALA A 225 40.25 10.84 -13.90
C ALA A 225 41.09 10.46 -12.67
N ALA A 226 42.29 9.93 -12.91
CA ALA A 226 43.28 9.73 -11.88
C ALA A 226 43.72 11.09 -11.30
N SER A 227 43.53 11.30 -10.00
CA SER A 227 44.22 12.37 -9.27
C SER A 227 45.18 11.76 -8.26
N ALA A 228 46.42 12.21 -8.36
CA ALA A 228 47.54 11.87 -7.48
C ALA A 228 47.29 12.26 -6.01
N GLY A 229 48.06 11.62 -5.14
CA GLY A 229 47.82 11.51 -3.71
C GLY A 229 47.91 12.79 -2.89
N ALA A 230 47.23 12.74 -1.74
CA ALA A 230 47.49 13.55 -0.57
C ALA A 230 47.27 12.68 0.67
N GLU A 231 48.26 12.64 1.56
CA GLU A 231 48.25 11.93 2.84
C GLU A 231 47.13 12.42 3.78
N PRO A 232 46.61 11.56 4.67
CA PRO A 232 45.64 11.97 5.68
C PRO A 232 46.34 12.69 6.85
N PRO A 233 45.73 13.75 7.43
CA PRO A 233 46.23 14.34 8.65
C PRO A 233 45.91 13.46 9.87
N ALA A 234 46.80 13.53 10.86
CA ALA A 234 46.80 12.75 12.09
C ALA A 234 45.52 12.93 12.94
N GLN A 235 45.03 11.83 13.51
CA GLN A 235 43.93 11.79 14.47
C GLN A 235 44.35 12.38 15.82
N ALA A 236 43.58 13.35 16.32
CA ALA A 236 43.63 13.79 17.71
C ALA A 236 42.88 12.80 18.63
N PRO A 237 43.28 12.62 19.89
CA PRO A 237 42.70 11.60 20.77
C PRO A 237 41.28 11.99 21.22
N ALA A 238 40.41 10.97 21.31
CA ALA A 238 39.06 11.09 21.81
C ALA A 238 39.04 11.34 23.32
N GLU A 239 38.44 12.44 23.77
CA GLU A 239 38.03 12.62 25.17
C GLU A 239 36.89 11.66 25.49
N ARG A 240 37.10 10.84 26.53
CA ARG A 240 36.07 10.00 27.14
C ARG A 240 35.11 10.90 27.92
N ALA A 241 33.86 11.00 27.47
CA ALA A 241 32.78 11.48 28.31
C ALA A 241 32.45 10.40 29.35
N GLU A 242 32.73 10.68 30.63
CA GLU A 242 32.24 9.88 31.75
C GLU A 242 30.71 10.00 31.83
N LEU A 243 30.01 8.89 31.63
CA LEU A 243 28.59 8.76 31.97
C LEU A 243 28.49 8.73 33.50
N GLY A 244 28.16 9.88 34.08
CA GLY A 244 27.84 10.02 35.49
C GLY A 244 26.64 9.14 35.87
N SER A 245 26.85 8.29 36.87
CA SER A 245 25.82 7.58 37.59
C SER A 245 25.03 8.54 38.50
N GLY A 246 23.71 8.65 38.27
CA GLY A 246 22.80 9.44 39.10
C GLY A 246 21.41 8.82 39.12
N GLN A 247 20.95 8.47 40.33
CA GLN A 247 19.75 7.72 40.70
C GLN A 247 18.38 8.27 40.23
N PRO A 248 17.30 7.46 40.30
CA PRO A 248 15.95 7.86 39.94
C PRO A 248 15.29 8.68 41.07
N ALA A 249 14.53 9.71 40.71
CA ALA A 249 13.65 10.42 41.63
C ALA A 249 12.19 10.35 41.15
N SER A 250 11.35 9.96 42.09
CA SER A 250 9.90 9.74 42.02
C SER A 250 9.06 11.03 41.97
N ARG A 251 7.78 10.86 41.56
CA ARG A 251 6.59 11.76 41.69
C ARG A 251 6.55 12.88 40.63
N LEU A 252 5.44 13.20 39.97
CA LEU A 252 3.99 13.07 40.24
C LEU A 252 3.25 12.45 39.04
#